data_AF-A0A8D0BNP7-F1
#
_entry.id   AF-A0A8D0BNP7-F1
#
_cell.length_a   1.000
_cell.length_b   1.000
_cell.length_c   1.000
_cell.angle_alpha   90.00
_cell.angle_beta   90.00
_cell.angle_gamma   90.00
#
_symmetry.space_group_name_H-M   'P 1'
#
loop_
_entity.id
_entity.type
_entity.pdbx_description
1 polymer ?
#
loop_
_entity_poly.entity_id
_entity_poly.type
_entity_poly.pdbx_seq_one_letter_code
_entity_poly.pdbx_strand_id
1 'polypeptide(L)'
;MQTPSSGKAFRLKHSAGLCFLKAHLDNRLTSVKPMCIAWLQGRGRPILNPLTTSQPASLCSPSAPIGTMSQIRQNYHTEREAGVNCLVNRLLQASYSYLSLEFYFKRDDVALSKFSSFFCHLSEEKHEQAEKFLDVKKPELDEWKNGLAAMEFAPQLEKNQALLDLHQVASRHTNPHLCDFLETHDLDEEVKLIKKLGDHLTNLKRVRANEDGLGEYLFDRLTLGNKTEENQFK
;
A
#
# COMPACT_ATOMS: atom_id res chain seq x y z
N MET A 1 15.38 15.64 54.70
CA MET A 1 16.70 16.26 54.49
C MET A 1 17.59 15.29 53.73
N GLN A 2 18.17 15.80 52.63
CA GLN A 2 19.39 15.38 51.92
C GLN A 2 19.45 14.08 51.08
N THR A 3 19.58 14.33 49.78
CA THR A 3 20.31 13.65 48.69
C THR A 3 21.82 13.49 49.02
N PRO A 4 22.69 12.73 48.28
CA PRO A 4 23.06 12.84 46.83
C PRO A 4 23.11 11.46 46.07
N SER A 5 22.75 11.36 44.78
CA SER A 5 23.44 11.63 43.50
C SER A 5 24.26 10.47 42.86
N SER A 6 23.93 10.21 41.59
CA SER A 6 24.76 9.78 40.45
C SER A 6 25.01 8.28 40.19
N GLY A 7 24.47 7.80 39.05
CA GLY A 7 25.33 7.24 38.00
C GLY A 7 25.06 5.82 37.48
N LYS A 8 24.49 5.75 36.25
CA LYS A 8 24.60 4.71 35.19
C LYS A 8 23.85 3.38 35.44
N ALA A 9 22.70 3.12 34.80
CA ALA A 9 22.48 2.74 33.38
C ALA A 9 23.02 1.36 32.98
N PHE A 10 22.13 0.35 32.89
CA PHE A 10 22.15 -0.62 31.79
C PHE A 10 20.74 -1.26 31.62
N ARG A 11 20.10 -0.95 30.49
CA ARG A 11 18.98 -1.71 29.91
C ARG A 11 19.58 -2.75 28.97
N LEU A 12 19.10 -3.98 29.01
CA LEU A 12 19.18 -4.89 27.88
C LEU A 12 17.76 -5.30 27.48
N LYS A 13 17.31 -4.70 26.38
CA LYS A 13 16.14 -5.12 25.61
C LYS A 13 16.57 -6.28 24.73
N HIS A 14 15.88 -7.41 24.82
CA HIS A 14 15.91 -8.46 23.80
C HIS A 14 15.08 -8.00 22.59
N SER A 15 15.75 -7.51 21.55
CA SER A 15 15.33 -7.60 20.15
C SER A 15 16.53 -7.20 19.29
N ALA A 16 17.46 -8.14 19.15
CA ALA A 16 18.65 -8.04 18.31
C ALA A 16 18.83 -9.39 17.60
N GLY A 17 17.87 -9.74 16.75
CA GLY A 17 17.86 -11.00 16.00
C GLY A 17 17.82 -10.86 14.49
N LEU A 18 17.46 -9.68 13.94
CA LEU A 18 17.32 -9.48 12.48
C LEU A 18 18.12 -8.28 11.93
N CYS A 19 18.91 -7.60 12.76
CA CYS A 19 19.84 -6.55 12.31
C CYS A 19 21.28 -7.05 12.06
N PHE A 20 21.57 -8.35 12.24
CA PHE A 20 22.93 -8.88 12.20
C PHE A 20 23.48 -9.24 10.80
N LEU A 21 22.71 -8.97 9.73
CA LEU A 21 23.25 -8.94 8.37
C LEU A 21 23.25 -7.53 7.75
N LYS A 22 23.27 -6.48 8.58
CA LYS A 22 23.39 -5.07 8.15
C LYS A 22 24.75 -4.42 8.50
N ALA A 23 25.77 -5.22 8.87
CA ALA A 23 27.06 -4.65 9.33
C ALA A 23 28.34 -5.43 8.93
N HIS A 24 28.28 -6.37 7.98
CA HIS A 24 29.49 -7.12 7.57
C HIS A 24 29.74 -7.19 6.06
N LEU A 25 29.38 -6.13 5.33
CA LEU A 25 29.81 -5.91 3.94
C LEU A 25 30.14 -4.43 3.62
N ASP A 26 30.41 -3.62 4.65
CA ASP A 26 30.67 -2.17 4.51
C ASP A 26 32.15 -1.77 4.59
N ASN A 27 33.11 -2.70 4.42
CA ASN A 27 34.53 -2.34 4.47
C ASN A 27 35.45 -2.94 3.38
N ARG A 28 34.88 -3.33 2.24
CA ARG A 28 35.66 -3.58 1.01
C ARG A 28 34.87 -3.23 -0.25
N LEU A 29 34.48 -1.96 -0.41
CA LEU A 29 34.16 -1.34 -1.71
C LEU A 29 34.22 0.19 -1.59
N THR A 30 35.24 0.73 -0.92
CA THR A 30 35.68 2.12 -1.12
C THR A 30 36.54 2.19 -2.38
N SER A 31 35.94 1.90 -3.52
CA SER A 31 36.37 2.30 -4.86
C SER A 31 35.38 1.66 -5.82
N VAL A 32 34.30 2.38 -6.10
CA VAL A 32 33.55 2.48 -7.36
C VAL A 32 32.19 3.12 -7.01
N LYS A 33 32.10 4.43 -7.22
CA LYS A 33 30.87 5.17 -7.52
C LYS A 33 31.18 6.04 -8.75
N PRO A 34 30.25 6.40 -9.64
CA PRO A 34 28.92 5.84 -9.91
C PRO A 34 28.72 5.54 -11.42
N MET A 35 28.08 4.43 -11.77
CA MET A 35 27.61 4.19 -13.16
C MET A 35 26.09 3.95 -13.16
N CYS A 36 25.34 4.94 -12.68
CA CYS A 36 23.88 5.01 -12.85
C CYS A 36 23.44 6.45 -13.16
N ILE A 37 24.05 7.14 -14.14
CA ILE A 37 23.44 8.24 -14.92
C ILE A 37 24.16 8.30 -16.28
N ALA A 38 23.81 7.43 -17.24
CA ALA A 38 24.14 7.61 -18.67
C ALA A 38 23.49 6.51 -19.53
N TRP A 39 22.20 6.62 -19.83
CA TRP A 39 21.60 5.92 -20.98
C TRP A 39 20.46 6.74 -21.60
N LEU A 40 20.66 8.05 -21.76
CA LEU A 40 19.72 8.91 -22.48
C LEU A 40 20.37 10.18 -23.05
N GLN A 41 21.56 10.09 -23.65
CA GLN A 41 22.09 11.15 -24.51
C GLN A 41 23.23 10.61 -25.41
N GLY A 42 22.92 10.33 -26.67
CA GLY A 42 23.88 9.87 -27.68
C GLY A 42 23.24 9.90 -29.07
N ARG A 43 23.56 10.94 -29.84
CA ARG A 43 22.93 11.35 -31.09
C ARG A 43 23.23 10.41 -32.28
N GLY A 44 22.22 10.18 -33.12
CA GLY A 44 22.33 9.83 -34.54
C GLY A 44 21.20 10.52 -35.32
N ARG A 45 21.53 11.23 -36.40
CA ARG A 45 20.67 12.13 -37.21
C ARG A 45 19.94 11.38 -38.38
N PRO A 46 19.04 12.02 -39.15
CA PRO A 46 17.70 11.50 -39.44
C PRO A 46 17.49 10.93 -40.84
N ILE A 47 16.39 10.19 -41.02
CA ILE A 47 15.64 10.15 -42.29
C ILE A 47 14.22 10.61 -41.96
N LEU A 48 13.86 11.79 -42.48
CA LEU A 48 12.55 12.40 -42.32
C LEU A 48 11.72 12.13 -43.59
N ASN A 49 10.46 11.74 -43.43
CA ASN A 49 9.38 12.24 -44.28
C ASN A 49 8.24 12.70 -43.36
N PRO A 50 7.61 13.85 -43.63
CA PRO A 50 6.74 14.54 -42.69
C PRO A 50 5.28 14.13 -42.91
N LEU A 51 4.59 13.75 -41.84
CA LEU A 51 3.13 13.87 -41.78
C LEU A 51 2.76 14.60 -40.50
N THR A 52 2.40 15.87 -40.72
CA THR A 52 1.34 16.61 -40.05
C THR A 52 1.45 16.73 -38.53
N THR A 53 1.96 17.90 -38.13
CA THR A 53 1.66 18.56 -36.86
C THR A 53 0.17 18.48 -36.53
N SER A 54 -0.18 17.67 -35.53
CA SER A 54 -1.37 17.89 -34.70
C SER A 54 -0.90 17.93 -33.25
N GLN A 55 -1.17 19.06 -32.60
CA GLN A 55 -0.81 19.35 -31.22
C GLN A 55 -1.23 18.24 -30.24
N PRO A 56 -0.49 17.98 -29.16
CA PRO A 56 -1.08 17.24 -28.04
C PRO A 56 -2.11 18.15 -27.35
N ALA A 57 -3.35 17.69 -27.41
CA ALA A 57 -4.51 18.29 -26.76
C ALA A 57 -4.22 18.57 -25.28
N SER A 58 -4.43 19.82 -24.88
CA SER A 58 -4.59 20.22 -23.48
C SER A 58 -5.83 19.56 -22.90
N LEU A 59 -5.67 18.48 -22.14
CA LEU A 59 -6.74 17.92 -21.34
C LEU A 59 -6.21 17.65 -19.92
N CYS A 60 -6.17 18.73 -19.14
CA CYS A 60 -6.37 18.63 -17.70
C CYS A 60 -6.98 19.96 -17.25
N SER A 61 -8.26 20.14 -17.57
CA SER A 61 -9.08 21.17 -16.95
C SER A 61 -9.43 20.71 -15.53
N PRO A 62 -9.16 21.49 -14.48
CA PRO A 62 -9.57 21.14 -13.13
C PRO A 62 -11.04 21.52 -12.95
N SER A 63 -11.96 20.59 -13.22
CA SER A 63 -13.28 20.67 -12.58
C SER A 63 -13.13 20.10 -11.17
N ALA A 64 -12.93 20.99 -10.20
CA ALA A 64 -12.79 20.64 -8.79
C ALA A 64 -14.11 20.02 -8.26
N PRO A 65 -14.07 18.83 -7.64
CA PRO A 65 -15.10 18.46 -6.68
C PRO A 65 -14.96 19.36 -5.45
N ILE A 66 -16.09 19.87 -4.95
CA ILE A 66 -16.16 20.60 -3.67
C ILE A 66 -15.94 19.57 -2.55
N GLY A 67 -14.68 19.20 -2.33
CA GLY A 67 -14.23 18.45 -1.16
C GLY A 67 -14.01 19.41 -0.01
N THR A 68 -14.46 19.05 1.18
CA THR A 68 -14.29 19.87 2.39
C THR A 68 -12.78 20.05 2.63
N MET A 69 -12.32 21.30 2.80
CA MET A 69 -10.89 21.51 3.05
C MET A 69 -10.52 21.05 4.47
N SER A 70 -9.42 20.29 4.60
CA SER A 70 -8.91 19.86 5.91
C SER A 70 -8.70 21.04 6.86
N GLN A 71 -9.22 20.93 8.08
CA GLN A 71 -9.16 21.98 9.12
C GLN A 71 -7.74 22.40 9.49
N ILE A 72 -6.76 21.51 9.32
CA ILE A 72 -5.34 21.73 9.68
C ILE A 72 -4.48 22.13 8.47
N ARG A 73 -5.07 22.37 7.30
CA ARG A 73 -4.32 22.72 6.10
C ARG A 73 -3.73 24.13 6.24
N GLN A 74 -2.41 24.21 6.35
CA GLN A 74 -1.70 25.49 6.47
C GLN A 74 -0.63 25.62 5.37
N ASN A 75 -0.74 26.64 4.52
CA ASN A 75 0.25 26.97 3.47
C ASN A 75 0.57 25.80 2.50
N TYR A 76 -0.38 24.90 2.26
CA TYR A 76 -0.21 23.75 1.38
C TYR A 76 -0.99 23.97 0.07
N HIS A 77 -0.28 24.31 -1.01
CA HIS A 77 -0.88 24.58 -2.32
C HIS A 77 -1.35 23.30 -3.00
N THR A 78 -2.46 23.36 -3.74
CA THR A 78 -3.06 22.20 -4.43
C THR A 78 -2.10 21.53 -5.42
N GLU A 79 -1.20 22.29 -6.06
CA GLU A 79 -0.18 21.70 -6.94
C GLU A 79 0.87 20.88 -6.18
N ARG A 80 1.19 21.24 -4.93
CA ARG A 80 2.12 20.46 -4.10
C ARG A 80 1.49 19.12 -3.72
N GLU A 81 0.20 19.16 -3.38
CA GLU A 81 -0.61 17.97 -3.13
C GLU A 81 -0.64 17.05 -4.35
N ALA A 82 -0.99 17.60 -5.53
CA ALA A 82 -0.97 16.84 -6.78
C ALA A 82 0.41 16.26 -7.10
N GLY A 83 1.49 17.01 -6.85
CA GLY A 83 2.87 16.55 -7.04
C GLY A 83 3.24 15.37 -6.12
N VAL A 84 2.87 15.44 -4.84
CA VAL A 84 3.05 14.32 -3.89
C VAL A 84 2.24 13.11 -4.32
N ASN A 85 1.01 13.31 -4.79
CA ASN A 85 0.13 12.23 -5.26
C ASN A 85 0.73 11.50 -6.45
N CYS A 86 1.23 12.25 -7.44
CA CYS A 86 1.93 11.71 -8.59
C CYS A 86 3.19 10.94 -8.17
N LEU A 87 3.92 11.45 -7.17
CA LEU A 87 5.12 10.78 -6.66
C LEU A 87 4.81 9.46 -5.96
N VAL A 88 3.81 9.44 -5.07
CA VAL A 88 3.35 8.22 -4.38
C VAL A 88 2.96 7.15 -5.39
N ASN A 89 2.09 7.51 -6.36
CA ASN A 89 1.66 6.56 -7.39
C ASN A 89 2.86 6.02 -8.19
N ARG A 90 3.84 6.88 -8.50
CA ARG A 90 5.06 6.47 -9.20
C ARG A 90 5.93 5.52 -8.37
N LEU A 91 6.06 5.77 -7.07
CA LEU A 91 6.81 4.92 -6.14
C LEU A 91 6.14 3.55 -5.98
N LEU A 92 4.82 3.51 -5.82
CA LEU A 92 4.05 2.27 -5.75
C LEU A 92 4.14 1.47 -7.05
N GLN A 93 4.01 2.13 -8.20
CA GLN A 93 4.18 1.50 -9.51
C GLN A 93 5.60 0.93 -9.69
N ALA A 94 6.62 1.67 -9.24
CA ALA A 94 8.00 1.19 -9.27
C ALA A 94 8.20 -0.01 -8.34
N SER A 95 7.62 0.02 -7.13
CA SER A 95 7.64 -1.11 -6.20
C SER A 95 7.04 -2.36 -6.85
N TYR A 96 5.82 -2.25 -7.39
CA TYR A 96 5.16 -3.35 -8.07
C TYR A 96 5.95 -3.89 -9.27
N SER A 97 6.60 -3.01 -10.03
CA SER A 97 7.47 -3.43 -11.15
C SER A 97 8.70 -4.22 -10.68
N TYR A 98 9.32 -3.82 -9.57
CA TYR A 98 10.43 -4.58 -8.99
C TYR A 98 9.97 -5.90 -8.38
N LEU A 99 8.78 -5.95 -7.78
CA LEU A 99 8.20 -7.19 -7.30
C LEU A 99 7.94 -8.17 -8.46
N SER A 100 7.43 -7.69 -9.60
CA SER A 100 7.29 -8.50 -10.82
C SER A 100 8.63 -9.07 -11.31
N LEU A 101 9.70 -8.28 -11.26
CA LEU A 101 11.05 -8.75 -11.59
C LEU A 101 11.55 -9.80 -10.59
N GLU A 102 11.29 -9.63 -9.30
CA GLU A 102 11.61 -10.61 -8.26
C GLU A 102 10.99 -11.97 -8.58
N PHE A 103 9.68 -12.00 -8.85
CA PHE A 103 8.96 -13.23 -9.20
C PHE A 103 9.48 -13.86 -10.50
N TYR A 104 9.83 -13.05 -11.50
CA TYR A 104 10.43 -13.56 -12.74
C TYR A 104 11.74 -14.32 -12.48
N PHE A 105 12.66 -13.75 -11.69
CA PHE A 105 13.95 -14.39 -11.39
C PHE A 105 13.85 -15.57 -10.42
N LYS A 106 12.73 -15.69 -9.68
CA LYS A 106 12.45 -16.78 -8.74
C LYS A 106 11.93 -18.06 -9.40
N ARG A 107 11.42 -17.97 -10.63
CA ARG A 107 10.92 -19.14 -11.38
C ARG A 107 12.00 -20.22 -11.51
N ASP A 108 11.58 -21.47 -11.58
CA ASP A 108 12.45 -22.65 -11.69
C ASP A 108 13.28 -22.66 -12.99
N ASP A 109 12.76 -22.07 -14.07
CA ASP A 109 13.44 -21.96 -15.37
C ASP A 109 14.48 -20.83 -15.46
N VAL A 110 14.45 -19.88 -14.51
CA VAL A 110 15.44 -18.78 -14.42
C VAL A 110 16.39 -18.99 -13.23
N ALA A 111 15.84 -19.29 -12.06
CA ALA A 111 16.52 -19.70 -10.82
C ALA A 111 17.67 -18.78 -10.34
N LEU A 112 17.58 -17.47 -10.58
CA LEU A 112 18.60 -16.49 -10.17
C LEU A 112 18.24 -15.84 -8.82
N SER A 113 18.41 -16.62 -7.74
CA SER A 113 18.01 -16.21 -6.37
C SER A 113 18.60 -14.87 -5.92
N LYS A 114 19.84 -14.54 -6.30
CA LYS A 114 20.48 -13.26 -5.95
C LYS A 114 19.84 -12.06 -6.66
N PHE A 115 19.41 -12.23 -7.91
CA PHE A 115 18.67 -11.19 -8.62
C PHE A 115 17.27 -11.00 -8.01
N SER A 116 16.58 -12.09 -7.69
CA SER A 116 15.30 -12.02 -6.96
C SER A 116 15.47 -11.27 -5.64
N SER A 117 16.44 -11.63 -4.79
CA SER A 117 16.68 -10.91 -3.51
C SER A 117 17.00 -9.42 -3.72
N PHE A 118 17.75 -9.07 -4.76
CA PHE A 118 18.07 -7.68 -5.08
C PHE A 118 16.82 -6.87 -5.46
N PHE A 119 15.96 -7.42 -6.33
CA PHE A 119 14.73 -6.73 -6.72
C PHE A 119 13.68 -6.71 -5.61
N CYS A 120 13.64 -7.74 -4.75
CA CYS A 120 12.85 -7.74 -3.52
C CYS A 120 13.19 -6.52 -2.66
N HIS A 121 14.48 -6.32 -2.36
CA HIS A 121 14.94 -5.18 -1.59
C HIS A 121 14.60 -3.83 -2.26
N LEU A 122 14.73 -3.72 -3.59
CA LEU A 122 14.33 -2.51 -4.31
C LEU A 122 12.82 -2.25 -4.24
N SER A 123 11.99 -3.29 -4.30
CA SER A 123 10.54 -3.16 -4.13
C SER A 123 10.21 -2.63 -2.74
N GLU A 124 10.78 -3.23 -1.69
CA GLU A 124 10.60 -2.82 -0.30
C GLU A 124 11.04 -1.36 -0.09
N GLU A 125 12.23 -0.97 -0.57
CA GLU A 125 12.71 0.42 -0.47
C GLU A 125 11.77 1.42 -1.14
N LYS A 126 11.18 1.08 -2.29
CA LYS A 126 10.22 1.95 -2.98
C LYS A 126 8.89 2.01 -2.25
N HIS A 127 8.46 0.90 -1.66
CA HIS A 127 7.25 0.84 -0.85
C HIS A 127 7.39 1.69 0.43
N GLU A 128 8.48 1.52 1.18
CA GLU A 128 8.81 2.35 2.35
C GLU A 128 8.94 3.84 1.98
N GLN A 129 9.48 4.15 0.79
CA GLN A 129 9.50 5.52 0.29
C GLN A 129 8.10 6.07 0.02
N ALA A 130 7.19 5.27 -0.53
CA ALA A 130 5.81 5.67 -0.76
C ALA A 130 5.08 5.92 0.58
N GLU A 131 5.23 5.02 1.56
CA GLU A 131 4.61 5.11 2.88
C GLU A 131 4.92 6.43 3.60
N LYS A 132 6.17 6.92 3.50
CA LYS A 132 6.57 8.23 4.06
C LYS A 132 5.76 9.40 3.51
N PHE A 133 5.19 9.26 2.33
CA PHE A 133 4.34 10.26 1.68
C PHE A 133 2.85 9.90 1.71
N LEU A 134 2.48 8.67 2.10
CA LEU A 134 1.08 8.29 2.28
C LEU A 134 0.46 9.02 3.48
N ASP A 135 1.24 9.35 4.51
CA ASP A 135 0.78 10.27 5.58
C ASP A 135 0.36 11.65 5.05
N VAL A 136 0.80 12.01 3.84
CA VAL A 136 0.54 13.31 3.21
C VAL A 136 -0.67 13.23 2.25
N LYS A 137 -1.14 12.04 1.87
CA LYS A 137 -2.25 11.87 0.91
C LYS A 137 -3.32 10.91 1.39
N LYS A 138 -4.56 11.28 1.08
CA LYS A 138 -5.75 10.46 1.26
C LYS A 138 -6.42 10.02 -0.08
N PRO A 139 -7.21 8.92 -0.12
CA PRO A 139 -7.79 8.35 -1.37
C PRO A 139 -8.82 9.25 -2.08
N GLU A 140 -9.30 8.88 -3.28
CA GLU A 140 -10.34 9.65 -4.01
C GLU A 140 -11.69 9.72 -3.27
N LEU A 141 -12.04 8.64 -2.56
CA LEU A 141 -13.03 8.63 -1.49
C LEU A 141 -12.28 8.70 -0.17
N ASP A 142 -12.07 9.92 0.32
CA ASP A 142 -11.39 10.15 1.58
C ASP A 142 -12.36 10.58 2.70
N GLU A 143 -13.35 11.39 2.36
CA GLU A 143 -14.35 11.84 3.33
C GLU A 143 -15.48 10.81 3.42
N TRP A 144 -15.25 9.77 4.22
CA TRP A 144 -16.28 8.77 4.53
C TRP A 144 -17.45 9.35 5.35
N LYS A 145 -17.38 10.61 5.78
CA LYS A 145 -18.35 11.33 6.63
C LYS A 145 -18.53 10.74 8.03
N ASN A 146 -18.87 9.46 8.14
CA ASN A 146 -19.03 8.71 9.37
C ASN A 146 -18.69 7.22 9.16
N GLY A 147 -18.49 6.50 10.26
CA GLY A 147 -18.16 5.07 10.23
C GLY A 147 -19.26 4.21 9.58
N LEU A 148 -20.51 4.68 9.59
CA LEU A 148 -21.60 4.02 8.89
C LEU A 148 -21.37 3.99 7.37
N ALA A 149 -21.08 5.13 6.75
CA ALA A 149 -20.83 5.22 5.31
C ALA A 149 -19.54 4.49 4.90
N ALA A 150 -18.50 4.49 5.75
CA ALA A 150 -17.33 3.62 5.54
C ALA A 150 -17.72 2.12 5.53
N MET A 151 -18.55 1.69 6.48
CA MET A 151 -19.00 0.30 6.57
C MET A 151 -19.97 -0.10 5.44
N GLU A 152 -20.66 0.86 4.80
CA GLU A 152 -21.47 0.62 3.60
C GLU A 152 -20.62 0.44 2.34
N PHE A 153 -19.45 1.07 2.29
CA PHE A 153 -18.54 0.97 1.15
C PHE A 153 -17.60 -0.23 1.24
N ALA A 154 -17.13 -0.59 2.43
CA ALA A 154 -16.14 -1.66 2.61
C ALA A 154 -16.51 -3.00 1.90
N PRO A 155 -17.78 -3.50 1.94
CA PRO A 155 -18.15 -4.71 1.21
C PRO A 155 -18.00 -4.60 -0.32
N GLN A 156 -17.93 -3.40 -0.87
CA GLN A 156 -17.73 -3.19 -2.32
C GLN A 156 -16.27 -3.39 -2.71
N LEU A 157 -15.34 -3.11 -1.79
CA LEU A 157 -13.90 -3.35 -1.99
C LEU A 157 -13.57 -4.84 -1.90
N GLU A 158 -14.24 -5.58 -1.01
CA GLU A 158 -14.03 -7.02 -0.84
C GLU A 158 -14.67 -7.85 -1.96
N LYS A 159 -15.61 -7.30 -2.73
CA LYS A 159 -16.21 -7.98 -3.87
C LYS A 159 -15.25 -7.96 -5.06
N ASN A 160 -14.33 -8.91 -5.09
CA ASN A 160 -13.35 -9.02 -6.16
C ASN A 160 -13.92 -9.78 -7.37
N GLN A 161 -14.51 -9.04 -8.32
CA GLN A 161 -14.94 -9.63 -9.60
C GLN A 161 -13.78 -10.37 -10.31
N ALA A 162 -12.55 -9.87 -10.17
CA ALA A 162 -11.35 -10.50 -10.71
C ALA A 162 -11.11 -11.92 -10.15
N LEU A 163 -11.46 -12.18 -8.89
CA LEU A 163 -11.32 -13.50 -8.28
C LEU A 163 -12.32 -14.50 -8.86
N LEU A 164 -13.58 -14.08 -9.04
CA LEU A 164 -14.61 -14.89 -9.69
C LEU A 164 -14.30 -15.15 -11.18
N ASP A 165 -13.77 -14.14 -11.88
CA ASP A 165 -13.34 -14.28 -13.26
C ASP A 165 -12.18 -15.29 -13.38
N LEU A 166 -11.22 -15.26 -12.44
CA LEU A 166 -10.13 -16.22 -12.37
C LEU A 166 -10.63 -17.65 -12.09
N HIS A 167 -11.56 -17.82 -11.15
CA HIS A 167 -12.20 -19.11 -10.88
C HIS A 167 -12.94 -19.65 -12.10
N GLN A 168 -13.63 -18.77 -12.85
CA GLN A 168 -14.30 -19.15 -14.08
C GLN A 168 -13.31 -19.63 -15.15
N VAL A 169 -12.17 -18.96 -15.30
CA VAL A 169 -11.09 -19.39 -16.21
C VAL A 169 -10.52 -20.74 -15.78
N ALA A 170 -10.22 -20.93 -14.49
CA ALA A 170 -9.73 -22.20 -13.94
C ALA A 170 -10.71 -23.35 -14.20
N SER A 171 -12.00 -23.09 -14.00
CA SER A 171 -13.09 -24.05 -14.26
C SER A 171 -13.21 -24.42 -15.73
N ARG A 172 -13.15 -23.43 -16.64
CA ARG A 172 -13.19 -23.66 -18.10
C ARG A 172 -12.03 -24.51 -18.60
N HIS A 173 -10.85 -24.32 -18.01
CA HIS A 173 -9.66 -25.10 -18.34
C HIS A 173 -9.54 -26.41 -17.54
N THR A 174 -10.57 -26.79 -16.78
CA THR A 174 -10.61 -28.03 -15.98
C THR A 174 -9.35 -28.16 -15.12
N ASN A 175 -9.06 -27.14 -14.31
CA ASN A 175 -7.99 -27.16 -13.31
C ASN A 175 -8.60 -27.28 -11.89
N PRO A 176 -8.93 -28.49 -11.42
CA PRO A 176 -9.63 -28.67 -10.15
C PRO A 176 -8.81 -28.18 -8.95
N HIS A 177 -7.48 -28.27 -9.01
CA HIS A 177 -6.61 -27.84 -7.93
C HIS A 177 -6.63 -26.32 -7.75
N LEU A 178 -6.63 -25.55 -8.85
CA LEU A 178 -6.74 -24.09 -8.75
C LEU A 178 -8.13 -23.68 -8.28
N CYS A 179 -9.20 -24.35 -8.74
CA CYS A 179 -10.55 -24.09 -8.23
C CYS A 179 -10.64 -24.33 -6.73
N ASP A 180 -10.18 -25.48 -6.25
CA ASP A 180 -10.17 -25.85 -4.82
C ASP A 180 -9.36 -24.87 -3.96
N PHE A 181 -8.20 -24.43 -4.46
CA PHE A 181 -7.37 -23.43 -3.79
C PHE A 181 -8.10 -22.08 -3.64
N LEU A 182 -8.69 -21.57 -4.73
CA LEU A 182 -9.42 -20.30 -4.73
C LEU A 182 -10.68 -20.36 -3.85
N GLU A 183 -11.38 -21.49 -3.87
CA GLU A 183 -12.57 -21.73 -3.03
C GLU A 183 -12.20 -21.74 -1.54
N THR A 184 -11.16 -22.49 -1.18
CA THR A 184 -10.79 -22.73 0.22
C THR A 184 -10.11 -21.52 0.87
N HIS A 185 -9.24 -20.82 0.15
CA HIS A 185 -8.39 -19.79 0.74
C HIS A 185 -8.88 -18.36 0.53
N ASP A 186 -9.53 -18.08 -0.60
CA ASP A 186 -9.88 -16.70 -0.95
C ASP A 186 -11.39 -16.48 -0.86
N LEU A 187 -12.19 -17.26 -1.59
CA LEU A 187 -13.65 -17.07 -1.68
C LEU A 187 -14.35 -17.24 -0.32
N ASP A 188 -13.97 -18.25 0.45
CA ASP A 188 -14.52 -18.49 1.79
C ASP A 188 -14.20 -17.34 2.76
N GLU A 189 -13.00 -16.77 2.69
CA GLU A 189 -12.59 -15.66 3.53
C GLU A 189 -13.29 -14.35 3.12
N GLU A 190 -13.42 -14.07 1.81
CA GLU A 190 -14.18 -12.93 1.30
C GLU A 190 -15.64 -12.97 1.77
N VAL A 191 -16.31 -14.13 1.68
CA VAL A 191 -17.71 -14.28 2.12
C VAL A 191 -17.84 -14.07 3.64
N LYS A 192 -16.90 -14.59 4.44
CA LYS A 192 -16.87 -14.37 5.90
C LYS A 192 -16.66 -12.89 6.23
N LEU A 193 -15.76 -12.21 5.52
CA LEU A 193 -15.50 -10.77 5.70
C LEU A 193 -16.73 -9.93 5.33
N ILE A 194 -17.35 -10.18 4.18
CA ILE A 194 -18.57 -9.48 3.73
C ILE A 194 -19.69 -9.65 4.76
N LYS A 195 -19.90 -10.87 5.27
CA LYS A 195 -20.89 -11.12 6.33
C LYS A 195 -20.58 -10.29 7.57
N LYS A 196 -19.34 -10.31 8.04
CA LYS A 196 -18.90 -9.57 9.22
C LYS A 196 -19.10 -8.06 9.07
N LEU A 197 -18.79 -7.51 7.89
CA LEU A 197 -19.06 -6.12 7.55
C LEU A 197 -20.57 -5.82 7.54
N GLY A 198 -21.40 -6.73 7.02
CA GLY A 198 -22.87 -6.62 7.06
C GLY A 198 -23.45 -6.63 8.47
N ASP A 199 -22.92 -7.46 9.36
CA ASP A 199 -23.30 -7.49 10.79
C ASP A 199 -22.93 -6.18 11.47
N HIS A 200 -21.71 -5.67 11.21
CA HIS A 200 -21.24 -4.37 11.71
C HIS A 200 -22.11 -3.22 11.21
N LEU A 201 -22.45 -3.22 9.91
CA LEU A 201 -23.33 -2.22 9.32
C LEU A 201 -24.72 -2.23 9.98
N THR A 202 -25.28 -3.42 10.21
CA THR A 202 -26.59 -3.57 10.86
C THR A 202 -26.56 -3.03 12.29
N ASN A 203 -25.48 -3.28 13.03
CA ASN A 203 -25.33 -2.77 14.39
C ASN A 203 -25.17 -1.25 14.42
N LEU A 204 -24.38 -0.66 13.51
CA LEU A 204 -24.23 0.79 13.37
C LEU A 204 -25.57 1.48 13.06
N LYS A 205 -26.42 0.87 12.23
CA LYS A 205 -27.79 1.35 11.96
C LYS A 205 -28.68 1.30 13.20
N ARG A 206 -28.60 0.23 14.01
CA ARG A 206 -29.39 0.07 15.25
C ARG A 206 -29.03 1.11 16.32
N VAL A 207 -27.76 1.44 16.45
CA VAL A 207 -27.29 2.45 17.42
C VAL A 207 -27.39 3.88 16.90
N ARG A 208 -28.02 4.09 15.74
CA ARG A 208 -28.21 5.40 15.10
C ARG A 208 -26.91 6.20 14.98
N ALA A 209 -25.86 5.53 14.50
CA ALA A 209 -24.51 6.10 14.39
C ALA A 209 -24.42 7.36 13.49
N ASN A 210 -25.43 7.61 12.65
CA ASN A 210 -25.51 8.76 11.76
C ASN A 210 -26.10 10.04 12.41
N GLU A 211 -26.65 9.97 13.62
CA GLU A 211 -27.33 11.10 14.27
C GLU A 211 -26.36 11.92 15.14
N ASP A 212 -25.90 11.36 16.26
CA ASP A 212 -25.22 12.13 17.32
C ASP A 212 -23.75 11.70 17.56
N GLY A 213 -23.20 10.82 16.73
CA GLY A 213 -21.83 10.29 16.86
C GLY A 213 -21.57 9.36 18.06
N LEU A 214 -22.38 9.45 19.13
CA LEU A 214 -22.28 8.57 20.31
C LEU A 214 -22.43 7.08 19.95
N GLY A 215 -23.35 6.77 19.03
CA GLY A 215 -23.54 5.40 18.54
C GLY A 215 -22.29 4.84 17.84
N GLU A 216 -21.61 5.67 17.05
CA GLU A 216 -20.34 5.31 16.40
C GLU A 216 -19.22 5.10 17.43
N TYR A 217 -19.10 6.00 18.41
CA TYR A 217 -18.13 5.89 19.50
C TYR A 217 -18.31 4.62 20.35
N LEU A 218 -19.57 4.29 20.70
CA LEU A 218 -19.87 3.07 21.45
C LEU A 218 -19.58 1.82 20.62
N PHE A 219 -19.89 1.85 19.32
CA PHE A 219 -19.59 0.76 18.41
C PHE A 219 -18.07 0.50 18.31
N ASP A 220 -17.27 1.56 18.14
CA ASP A 220 -15.81 1.50 18.13
C ASP A 220 -15.27 0.82 19.40
N ARG A 221 -15.69 1.31 20.58
CA ARG A 221 -15.21 0.79 21.86
C ARG A 221 -15.64 -0.65 22.15
N LEU A 222 -16.93 -0.97 21.94
CA LEU A 222 -17.51 -2.24 22.39
C LEU A 222 -17.38 -3.37 21.36
N THR A 223 -17.31 -3.03 20.07
CA THR A 223 -17.27 -4.02 18.98
C THR A 223 -15.89 -4.13 18.35
N LEU A 224 -15.21 -3.01 18.08
CA LEU A 224 -13.89 -3.02 17.43
C LEU A 224 -12.74 -3.08 18.44
N GLY A 225 -12.91 -2.53 19.64
CA GLY A 225 -11.87 -2.45 20.68
C GLY A 225 -11.38 -3.78 21.26
N ASN A 226 -12.14 -4.87 21.12
CA ASN A 226 -11.82 -6.15 21.76
C ASN A 226 -10.70 -6.95 21.06
N LYS A 227 -10.14 -6.48 19.93
CA LYS A 227 -9.13 -7.24 19.16
C LYS A 227 -7.69 -7.01 19.62
N THR A 228 -7.44 -6.07 20.53
CA THR A 228 -6.07 -5.69 20.90
C THR A 228 -5.45 -6.59 21.98
N GLU A 229 -6.23 -7.46 22.64
CA GLU A 229 -5.72 -8.27 23.77
C GLU A 229 -5.60 -9.80 23.52
N GLU A 230 -6.07 -10.34 22.39
CA GLU A 230 -6.08 -11.81 22.19
C GLU A 230 -4.91 -12.40 21.37
N ASN A 231 -3.98 -11.58 20.86
CA ASN A 231 -2.83 -12.06 20.07
C ASN A 231 -1.46 -11.96 20.79
N GLN A 232 -1.43 -12.08 22.13
CA GLN A 232 -0.15 -12.23 22.88
C GLN A 232 0.07 -13.61 23.52
N PHE A 233 -0.89 -14.54 23.44
CA PHE A 233 -0.69 -15.92 23.89
C PHE A 233 -1.50 -16.88 23.02
N LYS A 234 -0.93 -17.31 21.90
CA LYS A 234 -1.16 -18.62 21.27
C LYS A 234 0.00 -18.96 20.36
#